data_AF-A0A814BGV7-F1
#
_entry.id   AF-A0A814BGV7-F1
#
_cell.length_a   1.000
_cell.length_b   1.000
_cell.length_c   1.000
_cell.angle_alpha   90.00
_cell.angle_beta   90.00
_cell.angle_gamma   90.00
#
_symmetry.space_group_name_H-M   'P 1'
#
loop_
_entity.id
_entity.type
_entity.pdbx_description
1 polymer ?
#
loop_
_entity_poly.entity_id
_entity_poly.type
_entity_poly.pdbx_seq_one_letter_code
_entity_poly.pdbx_strand_id
1 'polypeptide(L)'
;MFWSGTYGVTHAYGGSGYNYVTLEDTLAAYMVNGLTWCGNTNGSEGFNYEFCPYKCSHNYWADLAFWGLANAYILPHLFATLTSGEIYVILNGTRERAFRNDSFFGLFELPNLPRTGKYQVEKVNVLVLHAPDLPVIEKCGEHSLIELEQLVKKAGFDYSCQDDPEYAKVTYRYHYTIGMLVNVLLLEKYYNINGDTNYMEQQTAAAACN
;
A
#
# COMPACT_ATOMS: atom_id res chain seq x y z
N MET A 1 -4.48 -10.19 0.08
CA MET A 1 -3.20 -9.72 -0.49
C MET A 1 -2.84 -8.41 0.16
N PHE A 2 -1.59 -8.29 0.58
CA PHE A 2 -1.03 -7.10 1.23
C PHE A 2 -0.11 -6.36 0.28
N TRP A 3 0.22 -5.12 0.63
CA TRP A 3 1.11 -4.32 -0.19
C TRP A 3 1.75 -3.19 0.61
N SER A 4 2.93 -2.74 0.17
CA SER A 4 3.58 -1.55 0.73
C SER A 4 4.32 -0.78 -0.36
N GLY A 5 3.90 0.47 -0.59
CA GLY A 5 4.46 1.31 -1.66
C GLY A 5 4.16 0.84 -3.08
N THR A 6 3.14 0.00 -3.26
CA THR A 6 2.76 -0.67 -4.52
C THR A 6 1.26 -0.61 -4.80
N TYR A 7 0.53 0.38 -4.25
CA TYR A 7 -0.92 0.53 -4.35
C TYR A 7 -1.48 0.20 -5.75
N GLY A 8 -1.05 0.94 -6.76
CA GLY A 8 -1.62 0.87 -8.10
C GLY A 8 -1.42 -0.49 -8.78
N VAL A 9 -0.20 -1.03 -8.74
CA VAL A 9 0.10 -2.35 -9.31
C VAL A 9 -0.61 -3.47 -8.55
N THR A 10 -0.71 -3.39 -7.22
CA THR A 10 -1.41 -4.40 -6.43
C THR A 10 -2.90 -4.47 -6.77
N HIS A 11 -3.57 -3.32 -6.92
CA HIS A 11 -4.98 -3.30 -7.29
C HIS A 11 -5.21 -3.82 -8.72
N ALA A 12 -4.30 -3.49 -9.66
CA ALA A 12 -4.34 -4.04 -11.01
C ALA A 12 -4.10 -5.56 -11.03
N TYR A 13 -3.14 -6.04 -10.23
CA TYR A 13 -2.80 -7.46 -10.10
C TYR A 13 -3.92 -8.27 -9.46
N GLY A 14 -4.54 -7.72 -8.40
CA GLY A 14 -5.68 -8.31 -7.71
C GLY A 14 -6.94 -8.39 -8.56
N GLY A 15 -7.07 -7.53 -9.58
CA GLY A 15 -8.20 -7.53 -10.49
C GLY A 15 -9.50 -7.15 -9.77
N SER A 16 -9.46 -6.14 -8.89
CA SER A 16 -10.61 -5.69 -8.09
C SER A 16 -11.26 -6.81 -7.28
N GLY A 17 -10.46 -7.55 -6.51
CA GLY A 17 -10.92 -8.68 -5.70
C GLY A 17 -11.15 -9.99 -6.45
N TYR A 18 -11.06 -10.03 -7.79
CA TYR A 18 -11.33 -11.24 -8.57
C TYR A 18 -10.23 -12.31 -8.42
N ASN A 19 -8.96 -11.92 -8.53
CA ASN A 19 -7.82 -12.84 -8.37
C ASN A 19 -7.34 -12.84 -6.93
N TYR A 20 -7.25 -11.65 -6.33
CA TYR A 20 -6.81 -11.45 -4.97
C TYR A 20 -7.59 -10.30 -4.35
N VAL A 21 -8.01 -10.49 -3.11
CA VAL A 21 -8.71 -9.49 -2.31
C VAL A 21 -7.68 -8.73 -1.48
N THR A 22 -7.60 -7.41 -1.64
CA THR A 22 -6.86 -6.51 -0.73
C THR A 22 -7.79 -5.97 0.36
N LEU A 23 -7.25 -5.20 1.30
CA LEU A 23 -8.08 -4.50 2.29
C LEU A 23 -9.10 -3.60 1.58
N GLU A 24 -8.67 -2.88 0.56
CA GLU A 24 -9.46 -1.91 -0.19
C GLU A 24 -10.59 -2.52 -1.02
N ASP A 25 -10.56 -3.84 -1.25
CA ASP A 25 -11.67 -4.57 -1.89
C ASP A 25 -12.79 -4.94 -0.89
N THR A 26 -12.59 -4.71 0.41
CA THR A 26 -13.63 -4.90 1.44
C THR A 26 -14.58 -3.72 1.46
N LEU A 27 -15.89 -3.93 1.71
CA LEU A 27 -16.91 -2.88 1.61
C LEU A 27 -16.53 -1.59 2.36
N ALA A 28 -16.10 -1.70 3.62
CA ALA A 28 -15.79 -0.55 4.44
C ALA A 28 -14.59 0.25 3.91
N ALA A 29 -13.54 -0.44 3.47
CA ALA A 29 -12.35 0.20 2.92
C ALA A 29 -12.59 0.72 1.50
N TYR A 30 -13.35 -0.01 0.68
CA TYR A 30 -13.70 0.34 -0.69
C TYR A 30 -14.40 1.70 -0.76
N MET A 31 -15.33 1.97 0.17
CA MET A 31 -16.07 3.24 0.24
C MET A 31 -15.18 4.46 0.43
N VAL A 32 -13.99 4.28 0.99
CA VAL A 32 -13.06 5.36 1.32
C VAL A 32 -11.71 5.21 0.62
N ASN A 33 -11.58 4.25 -0.29
CA ASN A 33 -10.34 3.99 -1.00
C ASN A 33 -9.99 5.16 -1.92
N GLY A 34 -8.75 5.66 -1.81
CA GLY A 34 -8.29 6.82 -2.56
C GLY A 34 -8.90 8.16 -2.13
N LEU A 35 -9.69 8.21 -1.05
CA LEU A 35 -10.21 9.46 -0.50
C LEU A 35 -9.26 10.04 0.55
N THR A 36 -9.24 11.37 0.66
CA THR A 36 -8.66 12.10 1.78
C THR A 36 -9.77 12.91 2.42
N TRP A 37 -9.95 12.79 3.73
CA TRP A 37 -11.02 13.47 4.45
C TRP A 37 -10.59 13.88 5.85
N CYS A 38 -11.11 15.02 6.29
CA CYS A 38 -10.91 15.55 7.63
C CYS A 38 -12.02 16.57 7.95
N GLY A 39 -12.28 16.78 9.24
CA GLY A 39 -13.18 17.84 9.70
C GLY A 39 -12.49 19.21 9.71
N ASN A 40 -13.29 20.26 9.77
CA ASN A 40 -12.79 21.62 9.98
C ASN A 40 -12.06 21.77 11.32
N THR A 41 -10.91 22.43 11.32
CA THR A 41 -10.09 22.67 12.53
C THR A 41 -10.40 24.00 13.20
N ASN A 42 -11.16 24.88 12.55
CA ASN A 42 -11.56 26.21 13.04
C ASN A 42 -12.82 26.20 13.92
N GLY A 43 -13.31 25.01 14.30
CA GLY A 43 -14.51 24.85 15.14
C GLY A 43 -15.85 24.94 14.40
N SER A 44 -15.84 25.14 13.08
CA SER A 44 -17.04 24.99 12.27
C SER A 44 -17.38 23.51 12.02
N GLU A 45 -18.65 23.20 11.82
CA GLU A 45 -19.08 21.86 11.44
C GLU A 45 -18.73 21.58 9.97
N GLY A 46 -18.58 20.30 9.61
CA GLY A 46 -18.40 19.85 8.23
C GLY A 46 -16.97 19.46 7.83
N PHE A 47 -16.82 19.12 6.55
CA PHE A 47 -15.55 18.71 5.95
C PHE A 47 -14.70 19.91 5.56
N ASN A 48 -13.38 19.77 5.71
CA ASN A 48 -12.43 20.72 5.15
C ASN A 48 -12.04 20.28 3.74
N TYR A 49 -12.44 21.07 2.74
CA TYR A 49 -12.13 20.82 1.32
C TYR A 49 -10.88 21.55 0.83
N GLU A 50 -10.36 22.51 1.60
CA GLU A 50 -9.18 23.29 1.23
C GLU A 50 -7.90 22.58 1.64
N PHE A 51 -7.90 22.01 2.85
CA PHE A 51 -6.69 21.44 3.44
C PHE A 51 -7.03 20.33 4.43
N CYS A 52 -6.55 19.13 4.15
CA CYS A 52 -6.37 18.11 5.18
C CYS A 52 -4.88 18.03 5.54
N PRO A 53 -4.51 18.09 6.82
CA PRO A 53 -3.12 18.25 7.14
C PRO A 53 -2.34 16.94 6.94
N TYR A 54 -1.10 17.06 6.45
CA TYR A 54 -0.25 15.93 6.02
C TYR A 54 0.85 15.58 7.04
N LYS A 55 1.38 14.36 6.89
CA LYS A 55 2.25 13.56 7.76
C LYS A 55 3.53 14.26 8.23
N CYS A 56 3.72 14.33 9.54
CA CYS A 56 5.04 14.26 10.22
C CYS A 56 4.92 13.93 11.74
N SER A 57 3.72 13.67 12.25
CA SER A 57 3.47 13.38 13.67
C SER A 57 2.43 12.27 13.78
N HIS A 58 2.82 11.20 14.47
CA HIS A 58 2.17 9.88 14.47
C HIS A 58 0.75 9.79 15.06
N ASN A 59 0.06 10.88 15.36
CA ASN A 59 -1.01 10.78 16.35
C ASN A 59 -2.43 11.23 15.98
N TYR A 60 -2.69 11.96 14.87
CA TYR A 60 -4.04 12.52 14.70
C TYR A 60 -4.44 12.78 13.24
N TRP A 61 -4.96 11.78 12.52
CA TRP A 61 -5.73 12.02 11.30
C TRP A 61 -6.95 11.11 11.21
N ALA A 62 -8.03 11.56 10.57
CA ALA A 62 -9.25 10.76 10.41
C ALA A 62 -9.05 9.59 9.43
N ASP A 63 -8.31 9.82 8.34
CA ASP A 63 -7.92 8.79 7.37
C ASP A 63 -6.89 7.83 7.95
N LEU A 64 -5.83 8.33 8.61
CA LEU A 64 -4.83 7.48 9.25
C LEU A 64 -5.41 6.70 10.42
N ALA A 65 -6.29 7.31 11.22
CA ALA A 65 -7.01 6.60 12.27
C ALA A 65 -7.93 5.55 11.65
N PHE A 66 -8.66 5.86 10.57
CA PHE A 66 -9.46 4.86 9.88
C PHE A 66 -8.59 3.71 9.39
N TRP A 67 -7.51 3.97 8.65
CA TRP A 67 -6.65 2.91 8.12
C TRP A 67 -5.94 2.15 9.23
N GLY A 68 -5.49 2.81 10.30
CA GLY A 68 -4.94 2.17 11.49
C GLY A 68 -5.95 1.27 12.18
N LEU A 69 -7.19 1.73 12.38
CA LEU A 69 -8.28 0.93 12.94
C LEU A 69 -8.71 -0.19 11.98
N ALA A 70 -8.75 0.05 10.68
CA ALA A 70 -9.06 -0.96 9.68
C ALA A 70 -8.01 -2.07 9.70
N ASN A 71 -6.73 -1.70 9.81
CA ASN A 71 -5.63 -2.63 9.96
C ASN A 71 -5.61 -3.35 11.31
N ALA A 72 -5.96 -2.67 12.39
CA ALA A 72 -5.95 -3.26 13.72
C ALA A 72 -7.19 -4.11 14.05
N TYR A 73 -8.33 -3.84 13.41
CA TYR A 73 -9.62 -4.46 13.78
C TYR A 73 -10.33 -5.11 12.60
N ILE A 74 -10.45 -4.45 11.45
CA ILE A 74 -11.18 -5.03 10.30
C ILE A 74 -10.37 -6.17 9.69
N LEU A 75 -9.06 -5.98 9.49
CA LEU A 75 -8.16 -6.98 8.91
C LEU A 75 -8.09 -8.28 9.72
N PRO A 76 -7.90 -8.27 11.05
CA PRO A 76 -7.94 -9.50 11.84
C PRO A 76 -9.30 -10.23 11.77
N HIS A 77 -10.42 -9.50 11.69
CA HIS A 77 -11.72 -10.11 11.48
C HIS A 77 -11.87 -10.72 10.08
N LEU A 78 -11.36 -10.04 9.05
CA LEU A 78 -11.29 -10.59 7.69
C LEU A 78 -10.43 -11.86 7.69
N PHE A 79 -9.29 -11.84 8.38
CA PHE A 79 -8.37 -12.96 8.41
C PHE A 79 -8.88 -14.14 9.20
N ALA A 80 -9.58 -13.90 10.30
CA ALA A 80 -10.24 -14.93 11.09
C ALA A 80 -11.44 -15.57 10.38
N THR A 81 -11.83 -15.11 9.19
CA THR A 81 -13.02 -15.61 8.49
C THR A 81 -12.81 -15.96 7.02
N LEU A 82 -11.84 -15.36 6.34
CA LEU A 82 -11.75 -15.40 4.88
C LEU A 82 -10.35 -15.65 4.32
N THR A 83 -9.29 -15.67 5.14
CA THR A 83 -7.93 -15.96 4.65
C THR A 83 -7.35 -17.17 5.35
N SER A 84 -6.93 -18.16 4.58
CA SER A 84 -6.24 -19.34 5.08
C SER A 84 -5.21 -19.83 4.07
N GLY A 85 -4.23 -20.60 4.51
CA GLY A 85 -3.19 -21.13 3.64
C GLY A 85 -2.16 -20.06 3.29
N GLU A 86 -2.04 -19.70 2.01
CA GLU A 86 -1.00 -18.79 1.55
C GLU A 86 -1.49 -17.35 1.40
N ILE A 87 -0.71 -16.40 1.92
CA ILE A 87 -0.92 -14.97 1.67
C ILE A 87 0.18 -14.41 0.78
N TYR A 88 -0.13 -13.30 0.10
CA TYR A 88 0.77 -12.62 -0.82
C TYR A 88 0.96 -11.18 -0.38
N VAL A 89 2.20 -10.69 -0.46
CA VAL A 89 2.60 -9.32 -0.13
C VAL A 89 3.38 -8.76 -1.31
N ILE A 90 2.97 -7.63 -1.87
CA ILE A 90 3.69 -6.97 -2.96
C ILE A 90 4.48 -5.78 -2.40
N LEU A 91 5.80 -5.80 -2.52
CA LEU A 91 6.72 -4.77 -2.02
C LEU A 91 7.42 -4.04 -3.18
N ASN A 92 7.90 -2.82 -2.90
CA ASN A 92 8.58 -1.99 -3.88
C ASN A 92 10.10 -1.99 -3.65
N GLY A 93 10.84 -2.75 -4.48
CA GLY A 93 12.30 -2.85 -4.44
C GLY A 93 13.03 -1.65 -5.06
N THR A 94 12.30 -0.62 -5.52
CA THR A 94 12.86 0.65 -6.04
C THR A 94 12.81 1.76 -4.98
N ARG A 95 12.35 1.47 -3.75
CA ARG A 95 12.44 2.39 -2.61
C ARG A 95 13.72 2.13 -1.83
N GLU A 96 14.16 3.10 -1.04
CA GLU A 96 15.33 2.96 -0.16
C GLU A 96 15.25 1.71 0.73
N ARG A 97 14.03 1.39 1.19
CA ARG A 97 13.71 0.13 1.86
C ARG A 97 12.42 -0.45 1.28
N ALA A 98 12.46 -1.68 0.80
CA ALA A 98 11.30 -2.42 0.32
C ALA A 98 10.36 -2.79 1.48
N PHE A 99 10.94 -3.16 2.63
CA PHE A 99 10.23 -3.44 3.86
C PHE A 99 10.54 -2.41 4.95
N ARG A 100 9.49 -2.03 5.68
CA ARG A 100 9.53 -1.06 6.77
C ARG A 100 8.82 -1.65 7.97
N ASN A 101 9.54 -1.85 9.07
CA ASN A 101 8.96 -2.40 10.29
C ASN A 101 7.89 -1.46 10.90
N ASP A 102 7.98 -0.17 10.60
CA ASP A 102 7.03 0.88 10.99
C ASP A 102 5.90 1.11 9.97
N SER A 103 5.78 0.26 8.93
CA SER A 103 4.64 0.28 8.01
C SER A 103 3.41 -0.40 8.61
N PHE A 104 2.23 -0.19 8.02
CA PHE A 104 1.02 -0.94 8.41
C PHE A 104 1.24 -2.46 8.38
N PHE A 105 1.94 -2.94 7.34
CA PHE A 105 2.26 -4.35 7.21
C PHE A 105 3.11 -4.88 8.37
N GLY A 106 4.15 -4.12 8.75
CA GLY A 106 5.03 -4.48 9.87
C GLY A 106 4.35 -4.37 11.23
N LEU A 107 3.58 -3.30 11.47
CA LEU A 107 3.02 -2.98 12.79
C LEU A 107 1.71 -3.71 13.11
N PHE A 108 0.85 -3.91 12.12
CA PHE A 108 -0.53 -4.36 12.36
C PHE A 108 -0.85 -5.63 11.58
N GLU A 109 -0.43 -5.76 10.32
CA GLU A 109 -0.91 -6.87 9.49
C GLU A 109 -0.17 -8.18 9.81
N LEU A 110 1.17 -8.19 9.68
CA LEU A 110 1.99 -9.38 9.93
C LEU A 110 1.83 -9.93 11.37
N PRO A 111 1.82 -9.09 12.44
CA PRO A 111 1.66 -9.61 13.80
C PRO A 111 0.30 -10.25 14.08
N ASN A 112 -0.75 -9.81 13.37
CA ASN A 112 -2.13 -10.27 13.57
C ASN A 112 -2.57 -11.37 12.60
N LEU A 113 -1.68 -11.88 11.76
CA LEU A 113 -1.98 -13.04 10.93
C LEU A 113 -2.39 -14.25 11.82
N PRO A 114 -3.47 -14.96 11.46
CA PRO A 114 -3.95 -16.09 12.23
C PRO A 114 -2.97 -17.27 12.14
N ARG A 115 -2.51 -17.74 13.30
CA ARG A 115 -1.50 -18.82 13.42
C ARG A 115 -2.10 -20.20 13.66
N THR A 116 -3.37 -20.23 14.06
CA THR A 116 -4.06 -21.46 14.46
C THR A 116 -5.53 -21.38 14.07
N GLY A 117 -6.19 -22.55 14.06
CA GLY A 117 -7.62 -22.66 13.78
C GLY A 117 -7.95 -22.81 12.29
N LYS A 118 -9.24 -22.75 11.98
CA LYS A 118 -9.77 -23.03 10.62
C LYS A 118 -9.17 -22.12 9.54
N TYR A 119 -8.81 -20.89 9.92
CA TYR A 119 -8.32 -19.87 8.99
C TYR A 119 -6.84 -19.55 9.22
N GLN A 120 -6.03 -20.54 9.62
CA GLN A 120 -4.60 -20.32 9.82
C GLN A 120 -3.89 -19.97 8.50
N VAL A 121 -2.95 -19.04 8.58
CA VAL A 121 -1.96 -18.77 7.53
C VAL A 121 -0.79 -19.72 7.71
N GLU A 122 -0.32 -20.27 6.61
CA GLU A 122 0.78 -21.23 6.54
C GLU A 122 2.03 -20.55 5.97
N LYS A 123 1.86 -19.71 4.96
CA LYS A 123 2.97 -19.15 4.18
C LYS A 123 2.73 -17.71 3.76
N VAL A 124 3.80 -16.92 3.85
CA VAL A 124 3.89 -15.55 3.34
C VAL A 124 4.73 -15.55 2.07
N ASN A 125 4.09 -15.31 0.94
CA ASN A 125 4.76 -15.14 -0.35
C ASN A 125 5.01 -13.65 -0.62
N VAL A 126 6.27 -13.25 -0.69
CA VAL A 126 6.70 -11.87 -0.96
C VAL A 126 7.03 -11.72 -2.45
N LEU A 127 6.38 -10.79 -3.12
CA LEU A 127 6.68 -10.40 -4.49
C LEU A 127 7.34 -9.02 -4.45
N VAL A 128 8.63 -8.95 -4.77
CA VAL A 128 9.38 -7.69 -4.81
C VAL A 128 9.36 -7.18 -6.24
N LEU A 129 8.72 -6.04 -6.45
CA LEU A 129 8.60 -5.43 -7.77
C LEU A 129 9.52 -4.23 -7.89
N HIS A 130 10.19 -4.15 -9.02
CA HIS A 130 11.03 -3.02 -9.40
C HIS A 130 10.34 -2.18 -10.46
N ALA A 131 10.25 -0.87 -10.21
CA ALA A 131 9.66 0.06 -11.15
C ALA A 131 10.42 0.04 -12.49
N PRO A 132 9.71 0.05 -13.63
CA PRO A 132 10.36 0.12 -14.93
C PRO A 132 11.25 1.35 -15.03
N ASP A 133 12.44 1.18 -15.62
CA ASP A 133 13.37 2.26 -15.94
C ASP A 133 13.92 3.04 -14.73
N LEU A 134 13.66 2.57 -13.51
CA LEU A 134 14.25 3.08 -12.28
C LEU A 134 15.30 2.11 -11.71
N PRO A 135 16.25 2.61 -10.89
CA PRO A 135 17.24 1.76 -10.25
C PRO A 135 16.61 0.66 -9.38
N VAL A 136 17.18 -0.53 -9.47
CA VAL A 136 16.90 -1.61 -8.51
C VAL A 136 17.68 -1.30 -7.24
N ILE A 137 16.99 -1.09 -6.13
CA ILE A 137 17.60 -0.75 -4.84
C ILE A 137 17.74 -1.97 -3.95
N GLU A 138 16.72 -2.83 -3.90
CA GLU A 138 16.69 -3.96 -2.96
C GLU A 138 15.98 -5.16 -3.54
N LYS A 139 16.64 -6.32 -3.52
CA LYS A 139 16.12 -7.61 -3.98
C LYS A 139 15.89 -8.60 -2.86
N CYS A 140 15.17 -9.67 -3.15
CA CYS A 140 14.98 -10.79 -2.23
C CYS A 140 16.31 -11.25 -1.59
N GLY A 141 16.34 -11.29 -0.25
CA GLY A 141 17.51 -11.69 0.52
C GLY A 141 18.51 -10.55 0.80
N GLU A 142 18.14 -9.29 0.55
CA GLU A 142 18.96 -8.12 0.85
C GLU A 142 18.33 -7.27 1.98
N HIS A 143 19.16 -6.52 2.70
CA HIS A 143 18.78 -5.46 3.65
C HIS A 143 17.49 -5.69 4.47
N SER A 144 16.45 -4.89 4.22
CA SER A 144 15.15 -4.93 4.91
C SER A 144 14.34 -6.20 4.59
N LEU A 145 14.57 -6.84 3.45
CA LEU A 145 13.93 -8.11 3.10
C LEU A 145 14.50 -9.29 3.90
N ILE A 146 15.75 -9.22 4.36
CA ILE A 146 16.28 -10.16 5.38
C ILE A 146 15.54 -9.96 6.71
N GLU A 147 15.34 -8.71 7.12
CA GLU A 147 14.60 -8.41 8.36
C GLU A 147 13.16 -8.95 8.28
N LEU A 148 12.50 -8.75 7.13
CA LEU A 148 11.16 -9.28 6.88
C LEU A 148 11.13 -10.82 6.97
N GLU A 149 12.05 -11.50 6.31
CA GLU A 149 12.15 -12.96 6.36
C GLU A 149 12.29 -13.47 7.80
N GLN A 150 13.14 -12.82 8.60
CA GLN A 150 13.31 -13.15 10.01
C GLN A 150 12.03 -12.95 10.81
N LEU A 151 11.31 -11.85 10.59
CA LEU A 151 10.05 -11.56 11.28
C LEU A 151 8.96 -12.57 10.92
N VAL A 152 8.84 -12.94 9.64
CA VAL A 152 7.88 -13.94 9.16
C VAL A 152 8.18 -15.31 9.77
N LYS A 153 9.43 -15.77 9.70
CA LYS A 153 9.85 -17.05 10.27
C LYS A 153 9.67 -17.08 11.78
N LYS A 154 10.02 -15.98 12.47
CA LYS A 154 9.81 -15.84 13.91
C LYS A 154 8.32 -15.88 14.29
N ALA A 155 7.44 -15.37 13.44
CA ALA A 155 6.00 -15.43 13.63
C ALA A 155 5.40 -16.82 13.38
N GLY A 156 6.20 -17.79 12.89
CA GLY A 156 5.82 -19.18 12.70
C GLY A 156 5.29 -19.52 11.32
N PHE A 157 5.51 -18.66 10.32
CA PHE A 157 5.05 -18.87 8.94
C PHE A 157 6.20 -19.26 8.03
N ASP A 158 5.89 -20.05 6.99
CA ASP A 158 6.80 -20.26 5.88
C ASP A 158 6.98 -18.97 5.09
N TYR A 159 8.17 -18.80 4.51
CA TYR A 159 8.55 -17.61 3.76
C TYR A 159 8.98 -17.97 2.34
N SER A 160 8.46 -17.24 1.35
CA SER A 160 9.04 -17.21 0.01
C SER A 160 9.21 -15.77 -0.46
N CYS A 161 10.19 -15.55 -1.33
CA CYS A 161 10.43 -14.26 -1.94
C CYS A 161 10.76 -14.44 -3.42
N GLN A 162 10.16 -13.62 -4.27
CA GLN A 162 10.44 -13.60 -5.70
C GLN A 162 10.56 -12.16 -6.20
N ASP A 163 11.69 -11.88 -6.86
CA ASP A 163 11.88 -10.63 -7.60
C ASP A 163 11.18 -10.71 -8.97
N ASP A 164 10.37 -9.70 -9.27
CA ASP A 164 9.73 -9.46 -10.57
C ASP A 164 9.11 -10.70 -11.26
N PRO A 165 8.17 -11.42 -10.61
CA PRO A 165 7.44 -12.50 -11.26
C PRO A 165 6.72 -11.99 -12.51
N GLU A 166 6.80 -12.75 -13.61
CA GLU A 166 6.44 -12.28 -14.96
C GLU A 166 5.07 -11.59 -15.03
N TYR A 167 4.03 -12.21 -14.47
CA TYR A 167 2.68 -11.62 -14.49
C TYR A 167 2.60 -10.28 -13.72
N ALA A 168 3.24 -10.20 -12.55
CA ALA A 168 3.26 -8.97 -11.76
C ALA A 168 4.13 -7.88 -12.40
N LYS A 169 5.28 -8.27 -12.97
CA LYS A 169 6.20 -7.39 -13.70
C LYS A 169 5.52 -6.76 -14.91
N VAL A 170 4.82 -7.57 -15.70
CA VAL A 170 4.05 -7.09 -16.86
C VAL A 170 2.94 -6.15 -16.40
N THR A 171 2.18 -6.53 -15.37
CA THR A 171 1.14 -5.68 -14.77
C THR A 171 1.71 -4.35 -14.29
N TYR A 172 2.87 -4.36 -13.63
CA TYR A 172 3.53 -3.16 -13.15
C TYR A 172 3.91 -2.24 -14.31
N ARG A 173 4.51 -2.80 -15.36
CA ARG A 173 4.89 -2.03 -16.55
C ARG A 173 3.67 -1.38 -17.20
N TYR A 174 2.58 -2.14 -17.42
CA TYR A 174 1.35 -1.57 -17.99
C TYR A 174 0.78 -0.45 -17.12
N HIS A 175 0.66 -0.68 -15.81
CA HIS A 175 0.11 0.31 -14.88
C HIS A 175 0.98 1.57 -14.79
N TYR A 176 2.32 1.40 -14.77
CA TYR A 176 3.29 2.48 -14.73
C TYR A 176 3.24 3.34 -16.01
N THR A 177 3.20 2.70 -17.19
CA THR A 177 3.12 3.42 -18.47
C THR A 177 1.78 4.15 -18.64
N ILE A 178 0.66 3.52 -18.30
CA ILE A 178 -0.66 4.18 -18.33
C ILE A 178 -0.69 5.36 -17.34
N GLY A 179 -0.17 5.18 -16.13
CA GLY A 179 -0.07 6.24 -15.13
C GLY A 179 0.71 7.45 -15.64
N MET A 180 1.87 7.23 -16.28
CA MET A 180 2.63 8.31 -16.90
C MET A 180 1.84 9.02 -18.01
N LEU A 181 1.17 8.28 -18.90
CA LEU A 181 0.38 8.87 -19.98
C LEU A 181 -0.80 9.69 -19.46
N VAL A 182 -1.53 9.18 -18.46
CA VAL A 182 -2.64 9.91 -17.83
C VAL A 182 -2.12 11.18 -17.15
N ASN A 183 -1.00 11.12 -16.44
CA ASN A 183 -0.40 12.30 -15.83
C ASN A 183 0.02 13.35 -16.88
N VAL A 184 0.62 12.93 -17.99
CA VAL A 184 0.97 13.84 -19.11
C VAL A 184 -0.29 14.51 -19.66
N LEU A 185 -1.35 13.74 -19.93
CA LEU A 185 -2.62 14.27 -20.44
C LEU A 185 -3.33 15.20 -19.44
N LEU A 186 -3.28 14.89 -18.14
CA LEU A 186 -3.83 15.74 -17.09
C LEU A 186 -3.02 17.04 -16.95
N LEU A 187 -1.70 16.97 -17.04
CA LEU A 187 -0.82 18.16 -17.02
C LEU A 187 -1.06 19.02 -18.26
N GLU A 188 -1.18 18.44 -19.45
CA GLU A 188 -1.53 19.18 -20.68
C GLU A 188 -2.90 19.84 -20.55
N LYS A 189 -3.90 19.11 -20.05
CA LYS A 189 -5.25 19.64 -19.86
C LYS A 189 -5.27 20.74 -18.78
N TYR A 190 -4.54 20.57 -17.69
CA TYR A 190 -4.44 21.56 -16.61
C TYR A 190 -3.68 22.81 -17.04
N TYR A 191 -2.55 22.66 -17.74
CA TYR A 191 -1.79 23.77 -18.33
C TYR A 191 -2.67 24.60 -19.28
N ASN A 192 -3.46 23.93 -20.12
CA ASN A 192 -4.40 24.58 -21.03
C ASN A 192 -5.57 25.29 -20.32
N ILE A 193 -5.91 24.92 -19.08
CA ILE A 193 -7.05 25.50 -18.35
C ILE A 193 -6.60 26.63 -17.40
N ASN A 194 -5.48 26.48 -16.69
CA ASN A 194 -5.15 27.34 -15.55
C ASN A 194 -3.92 28.23 -15.74
N GLY A 195 -3.05 27.95 -16.72
CA GLY A 195 -1.84 28.77 -16.95
C GLY A 195 -0.88 28.90 -15.76
N ASP A 196 -1.05 28.11 -14.70
CA ASP A 196 -0.39 28.30 -13.41
C ASP A 196 0.28 26.99 -12.93
N THR A 197 1.50 27.05 -12.40
CA THR A 197 2.42 25.90 -12.24
C THR A 197 2.34 25.16 -10.92
N ASN A 198 1.36 25.43 -10.05
CA ASN A 198 1.39 24.98 -8.65
C ASN A 198 0.81 23.59 -8.35
N TYR A 199 0.49 22.75 -9.35
CA TYR A 199 0.00 21.39 -9.09
C TYR A 199 1.08 20.46 -8.47
N MET A 200 2.36 20.74 -8.73
CA MET A 200 3.46 19.91 -8.24
C MET A 200 3.67 20.02 -6.72
N GLU A 201 3.19 21.07 -6.04
CA GLU A 201 3.39 21.25 -4.59
C GLU A 201 2.58 20.25 -3.75
N GLN A 202 1.37 19.86 -4.20
CA GLN A 202 0.55 18.87 -3.51
C GLN A 202 1.04 17.43 -3.73
N GLN A 203 1.65 17.13 -4.89
CA GLN A 203 2.24 15.81 -5.14
C GLN A 203 3.68 15.68 -4.59
N THR A 204 4.46 16.75 -4.52
CA THR A 204 5.80 16.73 -3.89
C THR A 204 5.74 16.70 -2.36
N ALA A 205 4.64 17.13 -1.74
CA ALA A 205 4.41 16.90 -0.30
C ALA A 205 4.39 15.40 0.06
N ALA A 206 3.98 14.52 -0.86
CA ALA A 206 4.00 13.08 -0.64
C ALA A 206 5.43 12.49 -0.55
N ALA A 207 6.43 13.18 -1.10
CA ALA A 207 7.84 12.77 -1.11
C ALA A 207 8.68 13.34 0.06
N ALA A 208 8.09 14.18 0.92
CA ALA A 208 8.83 14.92 1.96
C ALA A 208 8.99 14.16 3.30
N CYS A 209 8.60 12.88 3.38
CA CYS A 209 8.77 12.04 4.56
C CYS A 209 9.69 10.86 4.23
N ASN A 210 10.96 11.16 3.95
CA ASN A 210 12.05 10.19 4.01
C ASN A 210 12.41 9.93 5.48
#